data_AF-A0A1I6GY14-F1
#
_entry.id   AF-A0A1I6GY14-F1
#
_cell.length_a   1.000
_cell.length_b   1.000
_cell.length_c   1.000
_cell.angle_alpha   90.00
_cell.angle_beta   90.00
_cell.angle_gamma   90.00
#
_symmetry.space_group_name_H-M   'P 1'
#
loop_
_entity.id
_entity.type
_entity.pdbx_description
1 polymer ?
#
loop_
_entity_poly.entity_id
_entity_poly.type
_entity_poly.pdbx_seq_one_letter_code
_entity_poly.pdbx_strand_id
1 'polypeptide(L)' 'MRPNVDISHTLGGRIKDYAEANNLGLSEAYTEVLEAGLDELEN' A
#
# COMPACT_ATOMS: atom_id res chain seq x y z
N MET A 1 0.32 -4.09 -10.43
CA MET A 1 1.73 -3.79 -10.69
C MET A 1 2.48 -3.83 -9.36
N ARG A 2 3.67 -4.44 -9.28
CA ARG A 2 4.47 -4.48 -8.04
C ARG A 2 5.42 -3.26 -8.04
N PRO A 3 5.41 -2.39 -7.02
CA PRO A 3 6.37 -1.28 -6.94
C PRO A 3 7.81 -1.79 -7.02
N ASN A 4 8.73 -0.99 -7.57
CA ASN A 4 10.17 -1.29 -7.56
C ASN A 4 10.80 -0.99 -6.18
N VAL A 5 10.12 -1.46 -5.13
CA VAL A 5 10.46 -1.26 -3.73
C VAL A 5 10.38 -2.64 -3.10
N ASP A 6 11.48 -3.07 -2.48
CA ASP A 6 11.48 -4.36 -1.79
C ASP A 6 10.75 -4.20 -0.46
N ILE A 7 9.56 -4.79 -0.40
CA ILE A 7 8.66 -4.76 0.74
C ILE A 7 8.55 -6.16 1.29
N SER A 8 8.52 -6.28 2.62
CA SER A 8 8.36 -7.58 3.27
C SER A 8 7.08 -8.28 2.78
N HIS A 9 7.13 -9.60 2.68
CA HIS A 9 5.98 -10.40 2.23
C HIS A 9 4.73 -10.16 3.10
N THR A 10 4.94 -9.94 4.39
CA THR A 10 3.90 -9.56 5.36
C THR A 10 3.27 -8.20 5.06
N LEU A 11 4.06 -7.18 4.72
CA LEU A 11 3.52 -5.87 4.35
C LEU A 11 2.74 -5.94 3.03
N GLY A 12 3.25 -6.69 2.05
CA GLY A 12 2.55 -6.91 0.79
C GLY A 12 1.22 -7.64 0.97
N GLY A 13 1.14 -8.60 1.91
CA GLY A 13 -0.10 -9.26 2.30
C GLY A 13 -1.12 -8.27 2.88
N ARG A 14 -0.69 -7.41 3.82
CA ARG A 14 -1.55 -6.39 4.42
C ARG A 14 -2.11 -5.40 3.39
N ILE A 15 -1.30 -5.01 2.40
CA ILE A 15 -1.77 -4.11 1.33
C ILE A 15 -2.74 -4.81 0.39
N LYS A 16 -2.58 -6.12 0.16
CA LYS A 16 -3.57 -6.92 -0.58
C LYS A 16 -4.91 -6.99 0.16
N ASP A 17 -4.88 -7.23 1.47
CA ASP A 17 -6.09 -7.26 2.30
C ASP A 17 -6.79 -5.89 2.31
N TYR A 18 -6.01 -4.80 2.39
CA TYR A 18 -6.53 -3.44 2.27
C TYR A 18 -7.16 -3.17 0.90
N ALA A 19 -6.51 -3.62 -0.19
CA ALA A 19 -7.05 -3.48 -1.55
C ALA A 19 -8.39 -4.22 -1.70
N GLU A 20 -8.49 -5.44 -1.19
CA GLU A 20 -9.73 -6.23 -1.23
C GLU A 20 -10.85 -5.59 -0.40
N ALA A 21 -10.54 -5.07 0.79
CA ALA A 21 -11.53 -4.42 1.66
C ALA A 21 -12.10 -3.12 1.07
N ASN A 22 -11.31 -2.39 0.29
CA ASN A 22 -11.69 -1.10 -0.29
C ASN A 22 -12.05 -1.21 -1.78
N ASN A 23 -12.09 -2.43 -2.34
CA ASN A 23 -12.33 -2.69 -3.77
C ASN A 23 -11.39 -1.88 -4.69
N LEU A 24 -10.12 -1.77 -4.29
CA LEU A 24 -9.07 -1.06 -5.00
C LEU A 24 -8.20 -2.02 -5.81
N GLY A 25 -7.60 -1.50 -6.88
CA GLY A 25 -6.47 -2.16 -7.50
C GLY A 25 -5.27 -2.21 -6.54
N LEU A 26 -4.47 -3.28 -6.62
CA LEU A 26 -3.23 -3.40 -5.81
C LEU A 26 -2.35 -2.15 -5.90
N SER A 27 -2.23 -1.56 -7.08
CA SER A 27 -1.40 -0.36 -7.30
C SER A 27 -1.98 0.89 -6.65
N GLU A 28 -3.30 1.05 -6.67
CA GLU A 28 -3.99 2.16 -5.97
C GLU A 28 -3.83 2.01 -4.46
N ALA A 29 -4.00 0.79 -3.94
CA ALA A 29 -3.77 0.47 -2.54
C ALA A 29 -2.32 0.78 -2.09
N TYR A 30 -1.32 0.48 -2.92
CA TYR A 30 0.07 0.87 -2.64
C TYR A 30 0.22 2.40 -2.59
N THR A 31 -0.34 3.11 -3.56
CA THR A 31 -0.26 4.57 -3.62
C THR A 31 -0.91 5.20 -2.38
N GLU A 32 -2.17 4.86 -2.08
CA GLU A 32 -2.89 5.43 -0.94
C GLU A 32 -2.19 5.18 0.39
N VAL A 33 -1.76 3.93 0.64
CA VAL A 33 -1.11 3.59 1.91
C VAL A 33 0.23 4.30 2.05
N LEU A 34 0.99 4.45 0.97
CA LEU A 34 2.27 5.14 0.98
C LEU A 34 2.10 6.66 1.11
N GLU A 35 1.16 7.27 0.39
CA GLU A 35 0.87 8.70 0.48
C GLU A 35 0.36 9.07 1.88
N ALA A 36 -0.62 8.32 2.41
CA ALA A 36 -1.13 8.55 3.76
C ALA A 36 -0.04 8.40 4.83
N GLY A 37 0.86 7.42 4.66
CA GLY A 37 1.99 7.23 5.57
C GLY A 37 3.06 8.33 5.46
N LEU A 38 3.30 8.88 4.27
CA LEU A 38 4.21 10.01 4.07
C LEU A 38 3.62 11.28 4.69
N ASP A 39 2.35 11.56 4.46
CA ASP A 39 1.64 12.70 5.05
C ASP A 39 1.69 12.67 6.59
N GLU A 40 1.57 11.48 7.20
CA GLU A 40 1.68 11.32 8.66
C GLU A 40 3.10 11.62 9.18
N LEU A 41 4.14 11.30 8.40
CA LEU A 41 5.54 11.51 8.78
C LEU A 41 6.05 12.94 8.51
N GLU A 42 5.45 13.65 7.55
CA GLU A 42 5.82 15.03 7.21
C GLU A 42 5.13 16.09 8.11
N ASN A 43 4.25 15.66 9.02
CA ASN A 43 3.55 16.52 9.99
C ASN A 43 4.30 16.74 11.31
#